data_AF-A0A556SC34-F1
#
_entry.id   AF-A0A556SC34-F1
#
_cell.length_a   1.000
_cell.length_b   1.000
_cell.length_c   1.000
_cell.angle_alpha   90.00
_cell.angle_beta   90.00
_cell.angle_gamma   90.00
#
_symmetry.space_group_name_H-M   'P 1'
#
loop_
_entity.id
_entity.type
_entity.pdbx_description
1 polymer ?
#
loop_
_entity_poly.entity_id
_entity_poly.type
_entity_poly.pdbx_seq_one_letter_code
_entity_poly.pdbx_strand_id
1 'polypeptide(L)'
;MQKIDEAPYYKHANFLNQQYRLIKPLIYSRCYYNEWPLSYINRLSVMNGYSKINWLVQDELNSPIKNKISNLLAYRLAYKNGWSIPSFFLKGVRTLSANLKYINTHTLRICPLCLKLALYIRYEWMFLFSSTCLIHNVLLQDFCPDCGKQNDHVSVYHNKCECGKKITEFSLQLASEQCYLIQRVIENKKTNHKTIDKLNHINKLKIVYFIFLIISPKNIQFAEKQSITMRDNIIISERLAHTLFGGKEGFWYFLNHFIHSIDKYSKKLMPFYRQFNRCFKFDLFSEYKRYLYEFINLYWRNHIADKNTLFSKSILANHAWPSISKVKDQFKLTESLIIKATAKGFIRSETIYNEQYFMEHHKPRYYRLYYKPDIIKQLPMLQGTISFNKVCLLLGTTKRQLNSLIKNNHFNFTIAPEEAYRYLEENIIV
;
A
#
# COMPACT_ATOMS: atom_id res chain seq x y z
N MET A 1 -22.61 -17.24 -1.23
CA MET A 1 -21.79 -17.76 -0.11
C MET A 1 -20.45 -18.24 -0.66
N GLN A 2 -19.37 -17.47 -0.50
CA GLN A 2 -18.03 -17.94 -0.87
C GLN A 2 -17.45 -18.74 0.29
N LYS A 3 -17.10 -20.01 0.04
CA LYS A 3 -16.21 -20.80 0.91
C LYS A 3 -14.90 -20.02 1.04
N ILE A 4 -14.58 -19.60 2.26
CA ILE A 4 -13.27 -19.03 2.58
C ILE A 4 -12.33 -20.23 2.70
N ASP A 5 -11.35 -20.33 1.81
CA ASP A 5 -10.29 -21.35 1.88
C ASP A 5 -9.57 -21.26 3.23
N GLU A 6 -9.63 -22.36 3.99
CA GLU A 6 -9.10 -22.49 5.35
C GLU A 6 -7.65 -23.05 5.37
N ALA A 7 -6.73 -22.65 4.49
CA ALA A 7 -5.27 -22.90 4.65
C ALA A 7 -4.47 -22.12 3.57
N PRO A 8 -3.21 -21.68 3.79
CA PRO A 8 -2.24 -22.09 4.83
C PRO A 8 -1.46 -20.92 5.47
N TYR A 9 -1.57 -20.68 6.78
CA TYR A 9 -0.67 -19.75 7.49
C TYR A 9 -0.24 -20.19 8.90
N TYR A 10 -0.38 -21.48 9.23
CA TYR A 10 -0.04 -22.02 10.55
C TYR A 10 1.21 -22.89 10.48
N LYS A 11 2.40 -22.29 10.58
CA LYS A 11 3.67 -23.03 10.83
C LYS A 11 3.86 -23.47 12.30
N HIS A 12 2.89 -23.19 13.18
CA HIS A 12 2.89 -23.63 14.59
C HIS A 12 1.63 -24.43 14.96
N ALA A 13 1.19 -25.32 14.06
CA ALA A 13 -0.05 -26.09 14.22
C ALA A 13 0.00 -27.19 15.30
N ASN A 14 1.16 -27.47 15.92
CA ASN A 14 1.26 -28.53 16.92
C ASN A 14 0.45 -28.25 18.21
N PHE A 15 0.11 -26.99 18.52
CA PHE A 15 -0.77 -26.62 19.64
C PHE A 15 -2.27 -26.74 19.35
N LEU A 16 -2.66 -26.91 18.08
CA LEU A 16 -4.07 -26.94 17.69
C LEU A 16 -4.70 -28.34 17.79
N ASN A 17 -3.89 -29.37 18.04
CA ASN A 17 -4.32 -30.77 18.17
C ASN A 17 -4.64 -31.20 19.62
N GLN A 18 -4.26 -30.43 20.64
CA GLN A 18 -4.59 -30.73 22.04
C GLN A 18 -5.98 -30.15 22.40
N GLN A 19 -6.86 -30.95 23.01
CA GLN A 19 -8.17 -30.47 23.43
C GLN A 19 -8.07 -29.72 24.76
N TYR A 20 -8.11 -28.38 24.67
CA TYR A 20 -8.22 -27.53 25.86
C TYR A 20 -9.69 -27.22 26.17
N ARG A 21 -9.99 -27.07 27.46
CA ARG A 21 -11.31 -26.64 27.96
C ARG A 21 -11.22 -25.39 28.81
N LEU A 22 -12.24 -24.55 28.72
CA LEU A 22 -12.40 -23.38 29.58
C LEU A 22 -13.27 -23.77 30.77
N ILE A 23 -12.74 -23.63 31.98
CA ILE A 23 -13.49 -23.87 33.21
C ILE A 23 -14.48 -22.72 33.40
N LYS A 24 -15.72 -23.03 33.79
CA LYS A 24 -16.68 -22.02 34.22
C LYS A 24 -16.32 -21.56 35.64
N PRO A 25 -15.87 -20.30 35.84
CA PRO A 25 -15.54 -19.83 37.18
C PRO A 25 -16.79 -19.53 38.01
N LEU A 26 -16.61 -19.38 39.33
CA LEU A 26 -17.69 -19.05 40.27
C LEU A 26 -18.33 -17.70 39.94
N ILE A 27 -17.51 -16.68 39.74
CA ILE A 27 -17.94 -15.34 39.33
C ILE A 27 -17.76 -15.24 37.82
N TYR A 28 -18.85 -15.16 37.07
CA TYR A 28 -18.80 -14.95 35.63
C TYR A 28 -19.83 -13.90 35.20
N SER A 29 -19.33 -12.82 34.63
CA SER A 29 -20.16 -11.82 33.96
C SER A 29 -20.39 -12.22 32.50
N ARG A 30 -21.44 -11.68 31.88
CA ARG A 30 -21.59 -11.76 30.43
C ARG A 30 -20.42 -11.07 29.71
N CYS A 31 -20.03 -11.63 28.56
CA CYS A 31 -19.11 -11.00 27.62
C CYS A 31 -19.77 -9.76 27.00
N TYR A 32 -19.04 -8.64 26.88
CA TYR A 32 -19.56 -7.48 26.15
C TYR A 32 -19.56 -7.74 24.65
N TYR A 33 -20.49 -7.11 23.92
CA TYR A 33 -20.73 -7.39 22.49
C TYR A 33 -19.48 -7.22 21.60
N ASN A 34 -18.59 -6.31 21.98
CA ASN A 34 -17.35 -6.03 21.30
C ASN A 34 -16.12 -6.28 22.18
N GLU A 35 -16.23 -7.15 23.19
CA GLU A 35 -15.07 -7.54 23.99
C GLU A 35 -14.14 -8.47 23.21
N TRP A 36 -12.83 -8.28 23.33
CA TRP A 36 -11.86 -9.20 22.76
C TRP A 36 -11.84 -10.53 23.54
N PRO A 37 -11.92 -11.73 22.91
CA PRO A 37 -12.05 -13.00 23.63
C PRO A 37 -10.93 -13.29 24.63
N LEU A 38 -9.66 -13.02 24.27
CA LEU A 38 -8.55 -13.16 25.23
C LEU A 38 -8.72 -12.21 26.41
N SER A 39 -9.25 -11.02 26.15
CA SER A 39 -9.51 -10.05 27.20
C SER A 39 -10.66 -10.47 28.11
N TYR A 40 -11.73 -11.05 27.56
CA TYR A 40 -12.83 -11.59 28.35
C TYR A 40 -12.36 -12.64 29.35
N ILE A 41 -11.55 -13.61 28.91
CA ILE A 41 -11.03 -14.65 29.81
C ILE A 41 -10.08 -14.04 30.86
N ASN A 42 -9.24 -13.05 30.49
CA ASN A 42 -8.42 -12.33 31.46
C ASN A 42 -9.29 -11.59 32.50
N ARG A 43 -10.41 -10.98 32.09
CA ARG A 43 -11.34 -10.31 32.99
C ARG A 43 -11.93 -11.29 34.00
N LEU A 44 -12.39 -12.45 33.53
CA LEU A 44 -12.86 -13.53 34.39
C LEU A 44 -11.78 -14.00 35.37
N SER A 45 -10.53 -14.12 34.92
CA SER A 45 -9.41 -14.50 35.78
C SER A 45 -9.26 -13.53 36.95
N VAL A 46 -9.22 -12.22 36.66
CA VAL A 46 -9.06 -11.18 37.67
C VAL A 46 -10.28 -11.09 38.59
N MET A 47 -11.50 -11.19 38.06
CA MET A 47 -12.73 -11.18 38.87
C MET A 47 -12.81 -12.32 39.90
N ASN A 48 -12.12 -13.44 39.66
CA ASN A 48 -12.07 -14.58 40.56
C ASN A 48 -10.76 -14.66 41.37
N GLY A 49 -9.93 -13.60 41.35
CA GLY A 49 -8.69 -13.54 42.11
C GLY A 49 -7.55 -14.43 41.57
N TYR A 50 -7.66 -14.94 40.35
CA TYR A 50 -6.58 -15.72 39.74
C TYR A 50 -5.48 -14.81 39.21
N SER A 51 -4.23 -15.10 39.60
CA SER A 51 -3.04 -14.37 39.16
C SER A 51 -2.69 -14.56 37.68
N LYS A 52 -3.17 -15.66 37.06
CA LYS A 52 -2.91 -16.00 35.66
C LYS A 52 -4.16 -16.57 35.01
N ILE A 53 -4.41 -16.16 33.77
CA ILE A 53 -5.48 -16.70 32.91
C ILE A 53 -5.42 -18.23 32.76
N ASN A 54 -4.23 -18.83 32.87
CA ASN A 54 -3.99 -20.26 32.72
C ASN A 54 -4.75 -21.11 33.75
N TRP A 55 -5.16 -20.54 34.89
CA TRP A 55 -5.99 -21.24 35.88
C TRP A 55 -7.39 -21.55 35.36
N LEU A 56 -7.91 -20.75 34.41
CA LEU A 56 -9.22 -20.98 33.81
C LEU A 56 -9.18 -21.94 32.62
N VAL A 57 -7.99 -22.32 32.15
CA VAL A 57 -7.86 -23.17 30.97
C VAL A 57 -7.08 -24.43 31.31
N GLN A 58 -7.73 -25.57 31.11
CA GLN A 58 -7.17 -26.88 31.38
C GLN A 58 -6.92 -27.67 30.10
N ASP A 59 -5.93 -28.55 30.16
CA ASP A 59 -5.77 -29.64 29.20
C ASP A 59 -6.70 -30.83 29.50
N GLU A 60 -6.57 -31.90 28.73
CA GLU A 60 -7.35 -33.14 28.86
C GLU A 60 -7.12 -33.84 30.22
N LEU A 61 -5.97 -33.61 30.85
CA LEU A 61 -5.59 -34.17 32.15
C LEU A 61 -6.02 -33.28 33.32
N ASN A 62 -6.90 -32.30 33.09
CA ASN A 62 -7.37 -31.31 34.07
C ASN A 62 -6.25 -30.44 34.67
N SER A 63 -5.07 -30.40 34.04
CA SER A 63 -3.96 -29.60 34.50
C SER A 63 -4.04 -28.18 33.90
N PRO A 64 -3.72 -27.12 34.67
CA PRO A 64 -3.62 -25.78 34.13
C PRO A 64 -2.61 -25.74 32.99
N ILE A 65 -2.95 -25.05 31.90
CA ILE A 65 -2.01 -24.89 30.79
C ILE A 65 -0.74 -24.21 31.30
N LYS A 66 0.44 -24.71 30.92
CA LYS A 66 1.73 -24.06 31.24
C LYS A 66 2.11 -22.97 30.23
N ASN A 67 1.62 -23.11 29.00
CA ASN A 67 1.94 -22.23 27.86
C ASN A 67 1.09 -20.96 27.81
N LYS A 68 1.54 -19.97 27.04
CA LYS A 68 0.79 -18.73 26.80
C LYS A 68 -0.45 -19.02 25.96
N ILE A 69 -1.62 -18.57 26.41
CA ILE A 69 -2.86 -18.69 25.64
C ILE A 69 -2.80 -17.73 24.44
N SER A 70 -2.90 -18.30 23.24
CA SER A 70 -2.96 -17.51 22.00
C SER A 70 -4.34 -16.89 21.80
N ASN A 71 -4.42 -15.80 21.03
CA ASN A 71 -5.69 -15.17 20.66
C ASN A 71 -6.67 -16.15 19.99
N LEU A 72 -6.16 -17.02 19.12
CA LEU A 72 -6.99 -18.03 18.43
C LEU A 72 -7.51 -19.09 19.40
N LEU A 73 -6.67 -19.53 20.35
CA LEU A 73 -7.09 -20.46 21.38
C LEU A 73 -8.16 -19.85 22.28
N ALA A 74 -7.96 -18.61 22.74
CA ALA A 74 -8.95 -17.88 23.54
C ALA A 74 -10.30 -17.75 22.81
N TYR A 75 -10.28 -17.42 21.51
CA TYR A 75 -11.47 -17.39 20.68
C TYR A 75 -12.18 -18.75 20.63
N ARG A 76 -11.43 -19.84 20.37
CA ARG A 76 -12.01 -21.20 20.29
C ARG A 76 -12.62 -21.65 21.62
N LEU A 77 -11.92 -21.39 22.72
CA LEU A 77 -12.35 -21.72 24.08
C LEU A 77 -13.65 -20.99 24.43
N ALA A 78 -13.71 -19.69 24.16
CA ALA A 78 -14.89 -18.88 24.43
C ALA A 78 -16.04 -19.14 23.44
N TYR A 79 -15.76 -19.69 22.24
CA TYR A 79 -16.81 -20.13 21.31
C TYR A 79 -17.47 -21.44 21.74
N LYS A 80 -16.68 -22.41 22.22
CA LYS A 80 -17.18 -23.76 22.57
C LYS A 80 -18.06 -23.77 23.82
N ASN A 81 -17.99 -22.72 24.65
CA ASN A 81 -18.65 -22.69 25.94
C ASN A 81 -19.91 -21.80 25.89
N GLY A 82 -21.09 -22.42 25.94
CA GLY A 82 -22.38 -21.72 25.79
C GLY A 82 -22.66 -20.64 26.85
N TRP A 83 -21.96 -20.66 27.98
CA TRP A 83 -22.05 -19.65 29.04
C TRP A 83 -21.13 -18.44 28.82
N SER A 84 -20.23 -18.46 27.84
CA SER A 84 -19.16 -17.45 27.69
C SER A 84 -19.48 -16.38 26.63
N ILE A 85 -19.46 -16.71 25.33
CA ILE A 85 -19.78 -15.76 24.25
C ILE A 85 -20.99 -16.27 23.45
N PRO A 86 -22.09 -15.50 23.36
CA PRO A 86 -23.23 -15.90 22.56
C PRO A 86 -22.88 -16.00 21.06
N SER A 87 -23.41 -17.03 20.39
CA SER A 87 -23.00 -17.47 19.04
C SER A 87 -23.11 -16.41 17.94
N PHE A 88 -24.04 -15.45 18.05
CA PHE A 88 -24.25 -14.41 17.04
C PHE A 88 -23.17 -13.31 17.04
N PHE A 89 -22.50 -13.06 18.17
CA PHE A 89 -21.45 -12.03 18.30
C PHE A 89 -20.20 -12.35 17.47
N LEU A 90 -20.03 -13.60 17.08
CA LEU A 90 -18.76 -14.12 16.59
C LEU A 90 -18.59 -13.98 15.08
N LYS A 91 -19.58 -13.49 14.33
CA LYS A 91 -19.47 -13.38 12.86
C LYS A 91 -18.37 -12.40 12.42
N GLY A 92 -18.23 -11.26 13.12
CA GLY A 92 -17.15 -10.29 12.90
C GLY A 92 -15.82 -10.71 13.51
N VAL A 93 -15.83 -11.25 14.74
CA VAL A 93 -14.62 -11.71 15.43
C VAL A 93 -13.98 -12.91 14.73
N ARG A 94 -14.77 -13.86 14.18
CA ARG A 94 -14.29 -15.05 13.45
C ARG A 94 -13.46 -14.71 12.22
N THR A 95 -13.88 -13.70 11.46
CA THR A 95 -13.16 -13.30 10.22
C THR A 95 -11.82 -12.64 10.54
N LEU A 96 -11.70 -12.05 11.72
CA LEU A 96 -10.55 -11.29 12.18
C LEU A 96 -9.56 -12.14 12.98
N SER A 97 -10.06 -13.02 13.84
CA SER A 97 -9.25 -13.98 14.62
C SER A 97 -8.55 -15.01 13.73
N ALA A 98 -9.12 -15.30 12.55
CA ALA A 98 -8.49 -16.13 11.53
C ALA A 98 -7.33 -15.45 10.77
N ASN A 99 -7.15 -14.13 10.90
CA ASN A 99 -6.17 -13.37 10.12
C ASN A 99 -5.28 -12.49 11.02
N LEU A 100 -4.42 -13.15 11.80
CA LEU A 100 -3.50 -12.56 12.78
C LEU A 100 -2.56 -11.47 12.23
N LYS A 101 -2.47 -11.30 10.91
CA LYS A 101 -1.70 -10.20 10.30
C LYS A 101 -2.31 -8.82 10.57
N TYR A 102 -3.63 -8.74 10.79
CA TYR A 102 -4.31 -7.48 11.11
C TYR A 102 -4.36 -7.19 12.61
N ILE A 103 -3.91 -8.12 13.45
CA ILE A 103 -4.05 -8.04 14.91
C ILE A 103 -2.71 -7.61 15.52
N ASN A 104 -2.79 -6.66 16.44
CA ASN A 104 -1.70 -6.30 17.33
C ASN A 104 -1.56 -7.36 18.42
N THR A 105 -0.41 -8.03 18.45
CA THR A 105 -0.08 -9.06 19.43
C THR A 105 0.96 -8.62 20.45
N HIS A 106 1.51 -7.41 20.29
CA HIS A 106 2.65 -6.94 21.06
C HIS A 106 2.27 -5.90 22.11
N THR A 107 1.41 -4.95 21.73
CA THR A 107 0.99 -3.86 22.61
C THR A 107 -0.51 -3.87 22.83
N LEU A 108 -0.92 -3.59 24.07
CA LEU A 108 -2.32 -3.47 24.44
C LEU A 108 -2.70 -2.00 24.42
N ARG A 109 -3.61 -1.63 23.53
CA ARG A 109 -4.08 -0.25 23.38
C ARG A 109 -5.42 -0.08 24.07
N ILE A 110 -5.57 1.04 24.77
CA ILE A 110 -6.77 1.32 25.57
C ILE A 110 -7.26 2.74 25.39
N CYS A 111 -8.55 2.94 25.66
CA CYS A 111 -9.14 4.27 25.85
C CYS A 111 -9.52 4.43 27.32
N PRO A 112 -8.87 5.34 28.09
CA PRO A 112 -9.18 5.57 29.50
C PRO A 112 -10.66 5.88 29.76
N LEU A 113 -11.27 6.67 28.88
CA LEU A 113 -12.69 7.06 28.98
C LEU A 113 -13.64 5.87 28.79
N CYS A 114 -13.36 4.96 27.84
CA CYS A 114 -14.16 3.74 27.70
C CYS A 114 -14.01 2.84 28.93
N LEU A 115 -12.78 2.70 29.44
CA LEU A 115 -12.52 1.90 30.65
C LEU A 115 -13.21 2.48 31.89
N LYS A 116 -13.41 3.81 31.95
CA LYS A 116 -14.14 4.47 33.04
C LYS A 116 -15.62 4.11 33.04
N LEU A 117 -16.20 3.91 31.85
CA LEU A 117 -17.59 3.48 31.70
C LEU A 117 -17.75 1.99 32.01
N ALA A 118 -16.85 1.17 31.48
CA ALA A 118 -16.82 -0.26 31.73
C ALA A 118 -15.41 -0.81 31.51
N LEU A 119 -14.86 -1.50 32.51
CA LEU A 119 -13.53 -2.08 32.49
C LEU A 119 -13.47 -3.34 31.61
N TYR A 120 -13.55 -3.16 30.29
CA TYR A 120 -13.30 -4.20 29.29
C TYR A 120 -12.57 -3.66 28.07
N ILE A 121 -11.89 -4.57 27.37
CA ILE A 121 -11.09 -4.22 26.19
C ILE A 121 -11.85 -4.57 24.93
N ARG A 122 -12.01 -3.55 24.09
CA ARG A 122 -12.72 -3.65 22.82
C ARG A 122 -11.87 -4.35 21.75
N TYR A 123 -12.48 -5.20 20.93
CA TYR A 123 -11.76 -5.89 19.85
C TYR A 123 -11.24 -4.92 18.78
N GLU A 124 -11.90 -3.78 18.59
CA GLU A 124 -11.51 -2.75 17.64
C GLU A 124 -10.14 -2.14 17.98
N TRP A 125 -9.73 -2.17 19.24
CA TRP A 125 -8.41 -1.69 19.68
C TRP A 125 -7.29 -2.68 19.38
N MET A 126 -7.64 -3.95 19.14
CA MET A 126 -6.69 -5.02 18.84
C MET A 126 -6.22 -5.00 17.39
N PHE A 127 -6.76 -4.14 16.53
CA PHE A 127 -6.22 -3.99 15.18
C PHE A 127 -4.83 -3.36 15.20
N LEU A 128 -3.93 -3.88 14.35
CA LEU A 128 -2.54 -3.43 14.25
C LEU A 128 -2.43 -1.92 14.01
N PHE A 129 -3.31 -1.39 13.18
CA PHE A 129 -3.40 0.02 12.79
C PHE A 129 -4.47 0.80 13.57
N SER A 130 -5.05 0.23 14.63
CA SER A 130 -5.97 0.97 15.50
C SER A 130 -5.20 2.06 16.25
N SER A 131 -5.67 3.30 16.16
CA SER A 131 -5.03 4.45 16.79
C SER A 131 -6.01 5.32 17.57
N THR A 132 -7.30 5.24 17.30
CA THR A 132 -8.31 6.16 17.82
C THR A 132 -9.47 5.41 18.45
N CYS A 133 -10.05 5.96 19.51
CA CYS A 133 -11.35 5.52 19.99
C CYS A 133 -12.47 6.33 19.31
N LEU A 134 -13.29 5.68 18.47
CA LEU A 134 -14.38 6.39 17.76
C LEU A 134 -15.46 6.97 18.68
N ILE A 135 -15.63 6.42 19.89
CA ILE A 135 -16.65 6.87 20.84
C ILE A 135 -16.26 8.22 21.45
N HIS A 136 -14.99 8.35 21.84
CA HIS A 136 -14.50 9.50 22.59
C HIS A 136 -13.62 10.46 21.76
N ASN A 137 -13.32 10.10 20.51
CA ASN A 137 -12.44 10.85 19.62
C ASN A 137 -11.05 11.19 20.23
N VAL A 138 -10.50 10.23 20.97
CA VAL A 138 -9.16 10.34 21.59
C VAL A 138 -8.24 9.27 21.03
N LEU A 139 -6.94 9.54 21.04
CA LEU A 139 -5.92 8.55 20.73
C LEU A 139 -5.90 7.44 21.78
N LEU A 140 -5.75 6.20 21.30
CA LEU A 140 -5.54 5.06 22.18
C LEU A 140 -4.14 5.13 22.81
N GLN A 141 -3.97 4.49 23.96
CA GLN A 141 -2.72 4.50 24.71
C GLN A 141 -2.20 3.08 24.91
N ASP A 142 -0.92 2.87 24.62
CA ASP A 142 -0.20 1.61 24.84
C ASP A 142 0.79 1.66 26.01
N PHE A 143 1.07 2.86 26.55
CA PHE A 143 1.91 3.08 27.72
C PHE A 143 1.21 4.00 28.73
N CYS A 144 1.60 3.87 29.99
CA CYS A 144 1.27 4.82 31.04
C CYS A 144 1.95 6.17 30.75
N PRO A 145 1.22 7.29 30.75
CA PRO A 145 1.80 8.61 30.48
C PRO A 145 2.77 9.07 31.57
N ASP A 146 2.61 8.58 32.81
CA ASP A 146 3.42 9.01 33.96
C ASP A 146 4.73 8.21 34.10
N CYS A 147 4.67 6.87 34.02
CA CYS A 147 5.84 6.01 34.23
C CYS A 147 6.38 5.33 32.97
N GLY A 148 5.74 5.52 31.81
CA GLY A 148 6.15 4.92 30.54
C GLY A 148 6.00 3.39 30.48
N LYS A 149 5.42 2.75 31.50
CA LYS A 149 5.23 1.29 31.49
C LYS A 149 4.12 0.89 30.51
N GLN A 150 4.37 -0.18 29.76
CA GLN A 150 3.42 -0.70 28.79
C GLN A 150 2.15 -1.24 29.47
N ASN A 151 0.99 -0.99 28.86
CA ASN A 151 -0.28 -1.54 29.32
C ASN A 151 -0.33 -3.06 29.13
N ASP A 152 -0.87 -3.75 30.13
CA ASP A 152 -1.15 -5.19 30.12
C ASP A 152 -2.58 -5.47 30.67
N HIS A 153 -3.07 -6.68 30.44
CA HIS A 153 -4.43 -7.05 30.84
C HIS A 153 -4.66 -6.99 32.35
N VAL A 154 -3.67 -7.38 33.16
CA VAL A 154 -3.78 -7.41 34.63
C VAL A 154 -3.89 -5.98 35.15
N SER A 155 -2.99 -5.10 34.73
CA SER A 155 -3.02 -3.68 35.11
C SER A 155 -4.35 -3.03 34.73
N VAL A 156 -4.85 -3.27 33.50
CA VAL A 156 -6.12 -2.73 33.00
C VAL A 156 -7.31 -3.18 33.86
N TYR A 157 -7.41 -4.46 34.21
CA TYR A 157 -8.54 -4.96 34.99
C TYR A 157 -8.47 -4.62 36.47
N HIS A 158 -7.28 -4.38 37.02
CA HIS A 158 -7.13 -3.75 38.34
C HIS A 158 -7.35 -2.23 38.29
N ASN A 159 -7.54 -1.65 37.10
CA ASN A 159 -7.62 -0.21 36.88
C ASN A 159 -6.44 0.56 37.52
N LYS A 160 -5.25 -0.05 37.52
CA LYS A 160 -4.10 0.47 38.24
C LYS A 160 -2.83 0.10 37.49
N CYS A 161 -2.06 1.12 37.13
CA CYS A 161 -0.71 0.94 36.64
C CYS A 161 0.23 0.57 37.80
N GLU A 162 1.39 -0.01 37.49
CA GLU A 162 2.40 -0.33 38.51
C GLU A 162 2.94 0.88 39.26
N CYS A 163 2.94 2.07 38.64
CA CYS A 163 3.27 3.31 39.35
C CYS A 163 2.16 3.79 40.31
N GLY A 164 1.04 3.07 40.39
CA GLY A 164 -0.09 3.39 41.25
C GLY A 164 -1.16 4.27 40.60
N LYS A 165 -0.87 4.91 39.46
CA LYS A 165 -1.85 5.72 38.73
C LYS A 165 -3.03 4.87 38.23
N LYS A 166 -4.25 5.39 38.36
CA LYS A 166 -5.43 4.76 37.78
C LYS A 166 -5.45 4.92 36.27
N ILE A 167 -5.69 3.82 35.57
CA ILE A 167 -5.69 3.78 34.09
C ILE A 167 -6.83 4.62 33.52
N THR A 168 -7.97 4.62 34.19
CA THR A 168 -9.14 5.45 33.85
C THR A 168 -8.94 6.96 34.01
N GLU A 169 -7.82 7.36 34.62
CA GLU A 169 -7.45 8.77 34.85
C GLU A 169 -6.18 9.17 34.07
N PHE A 170 -5.74 8.34 33.11
CA PHE A 170 -4.65 8.71 32.22
C PHE A 170 -4.98 9.99 31.42
N SER A 171 -3.97 10.83 31.22
CA SER A 171 -4.08 12.04 30.42
C SER A 171 -4.52 11.72 28.99
N LEU A 172 -5.34 12.58 28.37
CA LEU A 172 -5.94 12.31 27.07
C LEU A 172 -5.31 13.17 25.98
N GLN A 173 -5.25 12.63 24.77
CA GLN A 173 -4.90 13.37 23.57
C GLN A 173 -6.01 13.19 22.54
N LEU A 174 -6.50 14.29 21.96
CA LEU A 174 -7.50 14.27 20.91
C LEU A 174 -6.91 13.64 19.64
N ALA A 175 -7.75 12.88 18.92
CA ALA A 175 -7.36 12.32 17.64
C ALA A 175 -7.51 13.36 16.52
N SER A 176 -6.58 13.35 15.57
CA SER A 176 -6.73 14.11 14.33
C SER A 176 -7.85 13.52 13.46
N GLU A 177 -8.48 14.35 12.63
CA GLU A 177 -9.53 13.93 11.69
C GLU A 177 -9.06 12.77 10.79
N GLN A 178 -7.78 12.79 10.41
CA GLN A 178 -7.14 11.75 9.61
C GLN A 178 -7.11 10.40 10.35
N CYS A 179 -6.70 10.40 11.62
CA CYS A 179 -6.71 9.19 12.45
C CYS A 179 -8.14 8.68 12.67
N TYR A 180 -9.09 9.60 12.91
CA TYR A 180 -10.50 9.28 13.06
C TYR A 180 -11.10 8.64 11.80
N LEU A 181 -10.83 9.18 10.61
CA LEU A 181 -11.27 8.63 9.33
C LEU A 181 -10.73 7.22 9.10
N ILE A 182 -9.45 6.97 9.37
CA ILE A 182 -8.87 5.64 9.25
C ILE A 182 -9.50 4.68 10.25
N GLN A 183 -9.72 5.11 11.49
CA GLN A 183 -10.42 4.29 12.48
C GLN A 183 -11.85 3.94 12.03
N ARG A 184 -12.57 4.83 11.36
CA ARG A 184 -13.88 4.50 10.76
C ARG A 184 -13.78 3.42 9.68
N VAL A 185 -12.74 3.43 8.85
CA VAL A 185 -12.47 2.34 7.88
C VAL A 185 -12.25 1.01 8.60
N ILE A 186 -11.45 1.05 9.68
CA ILE A 186 -11.07 -0.12 10.48
C ILE A 186 -12.29 -0.73 11.19
N GLU A 187 -13.18 0.09 11.75
CA GLU A 187 -14.40 -0.37 12.44
C GLU A 187 -15.59 -0.57 11.48
N ASN A 188 -15.34 -0.59 10.17
CA ASN A 188 -16.34 -0.74 9.10
C ASN A 188 -17.51 0.26 9.20
N LYS A 189 -17.24 1.48 9.65
CA LYS A 189 -18.20 2.58 9.61
C LYS A 189 -18.19 3.24 8.24
N LYS A 190 -19.26 4.00 7.93
CA LYS A 190 -19.27 4.88 6.74
C LYS A 190 -18.17 5.92 6.89
N THR A 191 -17.59 6.41 5.80
CA THR A 191 -16.58 7.48 5.79
C THR A 191 -16.95 8.62 4.85
N ASN A 192 -18.10 8.52 4.17
CA ASN A 192 -18.55 9.41 3.09
C ASN A 192 -17.66 9.34 1.83
N HIS A 193 -16.73 8.38 1.77
CA HIS A 193 -15.93 8.13 0.58
C HIS A 193 -16.59 7.06 -0.28
N LYS A 194 -17.14 7.48 -1.44
CA LYS A 194 -17.94 6.65 -2.37
C LYS A 194 -17.34 5.27 -2.64
N THR A 195 -16.04 5.20 -2.90
CA THR A 195 -15.33 3.96 -3.26
C THR A 195 -15.09 3.06 -2.03
N ILE A 196 -14.64 3.62 -0.91
CA ILE A 196 -14.29 2.87 0.31
C ILE A 196 -15.56 2.34 1.00
N ASP A 197 -16.63 3.12 1.02
CA ASP A 197 -17.89 2.74 1.68
C ASP A 197 -18.61 1.58 0.99
N LYS A 198 -18.36 1.35 -0.30
CA LYS A 198 -18.87 0.19 -1.04
C LYS A 198 -18.13 -1.10 -0.73
N LEU A 199 -16.97 -1.04 -0.07
CA LEU A 199 -16.16 -2.21 0.24
C LEU A 199 -16.72 -2.94 1.47
N ASN A 200 -16.68 -4.28 1.42
CA ASN A 200 -16.83 -5.06 2.64
C ASN A 200 -15.64 -4.84 3.60
N HIS A 201 -15.85 -5.17 4.88
CA HIS A 201 -14.87 -4.94 5.94
C HIS A 201 -13.51 -5.58 5.64
N ILE A 202 -13.49 -6.82 5.13
CA ILE A 202 -12.23 -7.51 4.81
C ILE A 202 -11.43 -6.75 3.76
N ASN A 203 -12.09 -6.24 2.72
CA ASN A 203 -11.44 -5.48 1.66
C ASN A 203 -10.96 -4.11 2.15
N LYS A 204 -11.70 -3.45 3.05
CA LYS A 204 -11.23 -2.25 3.76
C LYS A 204 -9.92 -2.54 4.52
N LEU A 205 -9.89 -3.60 5.34
CA LEU A 205 -8.71 -3.98 6.12
C LEU A 205 -7.53 -4.42 5.24
N LYS A 206 -7.78 -5.11 4.12
CA LYS A 206 -6.75 -5.46 3.14
C LYS A 206 -6.04 -4.24 2.58
N ILE A 207 -6.78 -3.17 2.28
CA ILE A 207 -6.20 -1.91 1.78
C ILE A 207 -5.36 -1.24 2.84
N VAL A 208 -5.94 -1.03 4.02
CA VAL A 208 -5.25 -0.37 5.12
C VAL A 208 -3.94 -1.10 5.39
N TYR A 209 -4.00 -2.43 5.50
CA TYR A 209 -2.80 -3.25 5.70
C TYR A 209 -1.81 -3.20 4.54
N PHE A 210 -2.28 -3.25 3.28
CA PHE A 210 -1.39 -3.21 2.11
C PHE A 210 -0.60 -1.90 2.05
N ILE A 211 -1.27 -0.77 2.23
CA ILE A 211 -0.62 0.55 2.23
C ILE A 211 0.24 0.71 3.49
N PHE A 212 -0.23 0.22 4.65
CA PHE A 212 0.51 0.23 5.91
C PHE A 212 1.89 -0.42 5.77
N LEU A 213 1.97 -1.60 5.13
CA LEU A 213 3.24 -2.30 4.92
C LEU A 213 4.24 -1.50 4.07
N ILE A 214 3.74 -0.60 3.24
CA ILE A 214 4.55 0.18 2.31
C ILE A 214 5.00 1.50 2.93
N ILE A 215 4.11 2.15 3.69
CA ILE A 215 4.39 3.42 4.36
C ILE A 215 5.29 3.22 5.59
N SER A 216 5.23 2.04 6.22
CA SER A 216 5.95 1.81 7.47
C SER A 216 7.46 2.01 7.29
N PRO A 217 8.08 2.96 8.04
CA PRO A 217 9.47 3.39 7.84
C PRO A 217 10.48 2.27 8.05
N LYS A 218 10.08 1.17 8.72
CA LYS A 218 10.95 0.05 9.03
C LYS A 218 11.09 -0.99 7.92
N ASN A 219 10.54 -0.75 6.71
CA ASN A 219 10.56 -1.73 5.62
C ASN A 219 10.21 -3.12 6.17
N ILE A 220 9.15 -3.22 7.01
CA ILE A 220 8.88 -4.39 7.86
C ILE A 220 8.80 -5.60 6.94
N GLN A 221 9.92 -6.30 6.80
CA GLN A 221 9.96 -7.58 6.15
C GLN A 221 9.09 -8.47 7.03
N PHE A 222 8.21 -9.24 6.39
CA PHE A 222 7.18 -10.05 7.03
C PHE A 222 7.66 -10.94 8.20
N ALA A 223 8.98 -11.11 8.37
CA ALA A 223 9.63 -11.96 9.36
C ALA A 223 9.71 -11.37 10.78
N GLU A 224 9.76 -10.04 10.97
CA GLU A 224 9.92 -9.44 12.30
C GLU A 224 8.86 -8.36 12.53
N LYS A 225 7.72 -8.77 13.09
CA LYS A 225 6.76 -7.84 13.69
C LYS A 225 7.41 -7.19 14.92
N GLN A 226 8.25 -6.18 14.72
CA GLN A 226 8.65 -5.29 15.79
C GLN A 226 7.39 -4.58 16.34
N SER A 227 7.38 -4.27 17.63
CA SER A 227 6.27 -3.55 18.26
C SER A 227 6.07 -2.19 17.58
N ILE A 228 4.91 -2.01 16.94
CA ILE A 228 4.49 -0.72 16.39
C ILE A 228 3.84 0.07 17.54
N THR A 229 4.52 1.12 17.97
CA THR A 229 4.05 1.98 19.06
C THR A 229 2.87 2.83 18.60
N MET A 230 2.11 3.41 19.54
CA MET A 230 1.07 4.37 19.21
C MET A 230 1.59 5.59 18.46
N ARG A 231 2.80 6.08 18.79
CA ARG A 231 3.45 7.19 18.08
C ARG A 231 3.64 6.86 16.59
N ASP A 232 4.15 5.68 16.28
CA ASP A 232 4.29 5.22 14.88
C ASP A 232 2.93 5.11 14.20
N ASN A 233 1.94 4.59 14.92
CA ASN A 233 0.61 4.38 14.38
C ASN A 233 -0.13 5.67 14.04
N ILE A 234 0.09 6.76 14.80
CA ILE A 234 -0.48 8.08 14.50
C ILE A 234 0.05 8.55 13.13
N ILE A 235 1.38 8.59 12.98
CA ILE A 235 2.04 9.04 11.73
C ILE A 235 1.57 8.19 10.54
N ILE A 236 1.51 6.87 10.72
CA ILE A 236 1.08 5.96 9.66
C ILE A 236 -0.41 6.16 9.35
N SER A 237 -1.26 6.35 10.36
CA SER A 237 -2.70 6.64 10.16
C SER A 237 -2.91 7.93 9.39
N GLU A 238 -2.16 8.99 9.68
CA GLU A 238 -2.26 10.26 8.97
C GLU A 238 -1.87 10.13 7.51
N ARG A 239 -0.76 9.44 7.22
CA ARG A 239 -0.32 9.17 5.84
C ARG A 239 -1.29 8.24 5.10
N LEU A 240 -1.84 7.24 5.77
CA LEU A 240 -2.89 6.38 5.22
C LEU A 240 -4.12 7.19 4.85
N ALA A 241 -4.56 8.10 5.73
CA ALA A 241 -5.71 8.95 5.49
C ALA A 241 -5.47 9.84 4.27
N HIS A 242 -4.31 10.50 4.21
CA HIS A 242 -3.93 11.31 3.06
C HIS A 242 -3.93 10.49 1.75
N THR A 243 -3.40 9.26 1.79
CA THR A 243 -3.34 8.36 0.62
C THR A 243 -4.72 7.92 0.12
N LEU A 244 -5.66 7.66 1.05
CA LEU A 244 -6.97 7.09 0.75
C LEU A 244 -8.06 8.15 0.57
N PHE A 245 -7.94 9.31 1.21
CA PHE A 245 -8.98 10.34 1.19
C PHE A 245 -8.53 11.60 0.45
N GLY A 246 -7.25 11.76 0.14
CA GLY A 246 -6.72 12.87 -0.67
C GLY A 246 -6.92 12.71 -2.18
N GLY A 247 -7.71 11.71 -2.62
CA GLY A 247 -7.99 11.46 -4.04
C GLY A 247 -6.72 11.17 -4.87
N LYS A 248 -6.68 11.72 -6.09
CA LYS A 248 -5.56 11.54 -7.02
C LYS A 248 -4.25 12.05 -6.44
N GLU A 249 -4.25 13.26 -5.90
CA GLU A 249 -3.05 13.93 -5.37
C GLU A 249 -2.49 13.17 -4.17
N GLY A 250 -3.36 12.79 -3.23
CA GLY A 250 -2.96 12.02 -2.06
C GLY A 250 -2.34 10.66 -2.42
N PHE A 251 -2.95 9.97 -3.39
CA PHE A 251 -2.43 8.69 -3.87
C PHE A 251 -1.12 8.84 -4.66
N TRP A 252 -0.99 9.90 -5.49
CA TRP A 252 0.24 10.19 -6.22
C TRP A 252 1.38 10.59 -5.30
N TYR A 253 1.10 11.37 -4.25
CA TYR A 253 2.09 11.69 -3.22
C TYR A 253 2.64 10.41 -2.57
N PHE A 254 1.76 9.47 -2.24
CA PHE A 254 2.17 8.14 -1.74
C PHE A 254 3.07 7.39 -2.73
N LEU A 255 2.66 7.30 -4.00
CA LEU A 255 3.46 6.62 -5.03
C LEU A 255 4.82 7.30 -5.23
N ASN A 256 4.84 8.62 -5.22
CA ASN A 256 6.05 9.40 -5.37
C ASN A 256 7.02 9.14 -4.22
N HIS A 257 6.55 9.19 -2.97
CA HIS A 257 7.36 8.88 -1.81
C HIS A 257 7.81 7.42 -1.82
N PHE A 258 6.96 6.48 -2.19
CA PHE A 258 7.30 5.05 -2.30
C PHE A 258 8.40 4.78 -3.32
N ILE A 259 8.40 5.51 -4.44
CA ILE A 259 9.38 5.35 -5.51
C ILE A 259 10.69 6.06 -5.16
N HIS A 260 10.63 7.26 -4.59
CA HIS A 260 11.82 8.04 -4.22
C HIS A 260 12.51 7.55 -2.95
N SER A 261 11.82 6.83 -2.05
CA SER A 261 12.46 6.23 -0.87
C SER A 261 13.37 5.04 -1.20
N ILE A 262 13.54 4.73 -2.49
CA ILE A 262 14.31 3.58 -2.97
C ILE A 262 15.27 4.08 -4.04
N ASP A 263 16.57 3.98 -3.80
CA ASP A 263 17.68 4.39 -4.69
C ASP A 263 17.64 3.81 -6.11
N LYS A 264 16.69 2.90 -6.41
CA LYS A 264 16.45 2.34 -7.74
C LYS A 264 14.96 2.38 -8.06
N TYR A 265 14.53 3.48 -8.70
CA TYR A 265 13.19 3.77 -9.24
C TYR A 265 12.47 2.53 -9.83
N SER A 266 13.22 1.59 -10.42
CA SER A 266 12.71 0.43 -11.17
C SER A 266 12.41 -0.83 -10.35
N LYS A 267 13.12 -1.10 -9.24
CA LYS A 267 13.16 -2.47 -8.66
C LYS A 267 11.92 -2.86 -7.86
N LYS A 268 11.16 -1.92 -7.25
CA LYS A 268 9.99 -2.24 -6.42
C LYS A 268 8.62 -1.86 -6.98
N LEU A 269 8.50 -0.97 -7.99
CA LEU A 269 7.17 -0.63 -8.53
C LEU A 269 6.52 -1.83 -9.22
N MET A 270 7.28 -2.67 -9.92
CA MET A 270 6.72 -3.85 -10.58
C MET A 270 6.19 -4.88 -9.57
N PRO A 271 6.93 -5.27 -8.51
CA PRO A 271 6.37 -6.02 -7.40
C PRO A 271 5.13 -5.37 -6.77
N PHE A 272 5.16 -4.05 -6.53
CA PHE A 272 4.01 -3.32 -6.00
C PHE A 272 2.79 -3.42 -6.93
N TYR A 273 2.96 -3.15 -8.22
CA TYR A 273 1.91 -3.19 -9.23
C TYR A 273 1.30 -4.59 -9.34
N ARG A 274 2.13 -5.64 -9.33
CA ARG A 274 1.67 -7.04 -9.31
C ARG A 274 0.85 -7.33 -8.07
N GLN A 275 1.36 -6.96 -6.90
CA GLN A 275 0.68 -7.18 -5.64
C GLN A 275 -0.64 -6.38 -5.55
N PHE A 276 -0.64 -5.13 -6.00
CA PHE A 276 -1.81 -4.26 -6.05
C PHE A 276 -2.91 -4.90 -6.92
N ASN A 277 -2.60 -5.28 -8.16
CA ASN A 277 -3.58 -5.92 -9.03
C ASN A 277 -4.03 -7.31 -8.53
N ARG A 278 -3.15 -8.06 -7.84
CA ARG A 278 -3.51 -9.33 -7.20
C ARG A 278 -4.49 -9.13 -6.05
N CYS A 279 -4.28 -8.10 -5.23
CA CYS A 279 -5.09 -7.81 -4.05
C CYS A 279 -6.41 -7.11 -4.41
N PHE A 280 -6.42 -6.31 -5.48
CA PHE A 280 -7.53 -5.42 -5.83
C PHE A 280 -8.11 -5.74 -7.22
N LYS A 281 -8.63 -6.97 -7.38
CA LYS A 281 -9.17 -7.45 -8.66
C LYS A 281 -10.46 -6.73 -9.10
N PHE A 282 -11.31 -6.30 -8.17
CA PHE A 282 -12.65 -5.75 -8.42
C PHE A 282 -12.67 -4.36 -9.09
N ASP A 283 -13.75 -4.08 -9.83
CA ASP A 283 -14.08 -2.75 -10.40
C ASP A 283 -14.24 -1.66 -9.34
N LEU A 284 -14.50 -2.07 -8.09
CA LEU A 284 -14.55 -1.19 -6.93
C LEU A 284 -13.21 -0.48 -6.66
N PHE A 285 -12.11 -0.85 -7.32
CA PHE A 285 -10.83 -0.14 -7.26
C PHE A 285 -10.42 0.50 -8.58
N SER A 286 -11.34 0.61 -9.54
CA SER A 286 -11.11 1.23 -10.85
C SER A 286 -10.51 2.63 -10.73
N GLU A 287 -10.95 3.42 -9.75
CA GLU A 287 -10.44 4.78 -9.51
C GLU A 287 -8.95 4.79 -9.13
N TYR A 288 -8.54 4.01 -8.13
CA TYR A 288 -7.13 3.90 -7.73
C TYR A 288 -6.27 3.21 -8.80
N LYS A 289 -6.84 2.25 -9.54
CA LYS A 289 -6.18 1.67 -10.72
C LYS A 289 -5.92 2.74 -11.78
N ARG A 290 -6.91 3.60 -12.06
CA ARG A 290 -6.77 4.72 -12.98
C ARG A 290 -5.67 5.66 -12.51
N TYR A 291 -5.65 6.05 -11.23
CA TYR A 291 -4.59 6.90 -10.70
C TYR A 291 -3.20 6.26 -10.82
N LEU A 292 -3.09 4.95 -10.54
CA LEU A 292 -1.84 4.20 -10.72
C LEU A 292 -1.40 4.17 -12.18
N TYR A 293 -2.33 3.97 -13.12
CA TYR A 293 -2.03 3.91 -14.54
C TYR A 293 -1.60 5.27 -15.09
N GLU A 294 -2.30 6.35 -14.70
CA GLU A 294 -1.89 7.72 -15.04
C GLU A 294 -0.51 8.04 -14.45
N PHE A 295 -0.26 7.66 -13.20
CA PHE A 295 1.04 7.85 -12.55
C PHE A 295 2.15 7.12 -13.31
N ILE A 296 1.94 5.85 -13.67
CA ILE A 296 2.91 5.06 -14.42
C ILE A 296 3.18 5.71 -15.78
N ASN A 297 2.15 6.11 -16.52
CA ASN A 297 2.35 6.72 -17.83
C ASN A 297 3.15 8.02 -17.79
N LEU A 298 3.06 8.80 -16.71
CA LEU A 298 3.73 10.09 -16.59
C LEU A 298 5.12 10.01 -15.94
N TYR A 299 5.27 9.22 -14.89
CA TYR A 299 6.47 9.23 -14.04
C TYR A 299 7.32 7.96 -14.17
N TRP A 300 6.81 6.88 -14.76
CA TRP A 300 7.61 5.67 -14.98
C TRP A 300 8.54 5.85 -16.17
N ARG A 301 9.84 5.88 -15.89
CA ARG A 301 10.86 6.09 -16.92
C ARG A 301 11.49 4.80 -17.46
N ASN A 302 11.07 3.63 -16.98
CA ASN A 302 11.58 2.35 -17.50
C ASN A 302 10.76 1.84 -18.68
N HIS A 303 11.38 0.99 -19.49
CA HIS A 303 10.73 0.34 -20.62
C HIS A 303 9.66 -0.64 -20.13
N ILE A 304 8.49 -0.56 -20.74
CA ILE A 304 7.45 -1.58 -20.59
C ILE A 304 7.45 -2.41 -21.87
N ALA A 305 8.06 -3.60 -21.82
CA ALA A 305 8.09 -4.51 -22.95
C ALA A 305 6.69 -5.03 -23.30
N ASP A 306 6.39 -5.18 -24.59
CA ASP A 306 5.09 -5.67 -25.07
C ASP A 306 4.81 -7.13 -24.68
N LYS A 307 5.84 -7.88 -24.26
CA LYS A 307 5.70 -9.22 -23.66
C LYS A 307 5.14 -9.18 -22.22
N ASN A 308 5.06 -8.01 -21.59
CA ASN A 308 4.49 -7.89 -20.25
C ASN A 308 2.96 -7.95 -20.30
N THR A 309 2.43 -9.14 -20.03
CA THR A 309 0.98 -9.38 -19.86
C THR A 309 0.37 -8.69 -18.64
N LEU A 310 1.21 -8.09 -17.79
CA LEU A 310 0.81 -7.44 -16.54
C LEU A 310 0.16 -6.07 -16.77
N PHE A 311 0.59 -5.34 -17.80
CA PHE A 311 0.02 -4.03 -18.10
C PHE A 311 -1.15 -4.18 -19.06
N SER A 312 -2.19 -3.38 -18.85
CA SER A 312 -3.28 -3.30 -19.81
C SER A 312 -2.74 -2.79 -21.16
N LYS A 313 -3.41 -3.18 -22.26
CA LYS A 313 -3.08 -2.67 -23.60
C LYS A 313 -3.09 -1.14 -23.66
N SER A 314 -3.95 -0.49 -22.88
CA SER A 314 -4.03 0.97 -22.79
C SER A 314 -2.78 1.61 -22.18
N ILE A 315 -2.16 1.00 -21.15
CA ILE A 315 -0.89 1.49 -20.58
C ILE A 315 0.24 1.30 -21.60
N LEU A 316 0.31 0.14 -22.26
CA LEU A 316 1.33 -0.14 -23.27
C LEU A 316 1.28 0.84 -24.46
N ALA A 317 0.09 1.32 -24.83
CA ALA A 317 -0.10 2.29 -25.90
C ALA A 317 0.24 3.73 -25.47
N ASN A 318 -0.06 4.07 -24.21
CA ASN A 318 0.04 5.44 -23.69
C ASN A 318 1.34 5.73 -22.91
N HIS A 319 2.18 4.72 -22.69
CA HIS A 319 3.45 4.88 -21.98
C HIS A 319 4.34 5.96 -22.62
N ALA A 320 4.86 6.87 -21.79
CA ALA A 320 5.60 8.04 -22.28
C ALA A 320 7.03 7.73 -22.76
N TRP A 321 7.58 6.56 -22.43
CA TRP A 321 8.97 6.20 -22.75
C TRP A 321 9.07 4.92 -23.61
N PRO A 322 8.64 4.95 -24.88
CA PRO A 322 8.82 3.84 -25.82
C PRO A 322 10.29 3.61 -26.20
N SER A 323 10.58 2.37 -26.60
CA SER A 323 11.86 2.00 -27.23
C SER A 323 11.95 2.50 -28.67
N ILE A 324 13.17 2.54 -29.21
CA ILE A 324 13.41 3.02 -30.58
C ILE A 324 12.60 2.27 -31.63
N SER A 325 12.48 0.94 -31.52
CA SER A 325 11.70 0.11 -32.43
C SER A 325 10.23 0.54 -32.41
N LYS A 326 9.67 0.72 -31.21
CA LYS A 326 8.27 1.12 -31.04
C LYS A 326 8.01 2.53 -31.55
N VAL A 327 8.97 3.46 -31.40
CA VAL A 327 8.88 4.81 -31.98
C VAL A 327 8.86 4.75 -33.51
N LYS A 328 9.76 3.96 -34.12
CA LYS A 328 9.84 3.78 -35.58
C LYS A 328 8.52 3.27 -36.13
N ASP A 329 7.96 2.24 -35.50
CA ASP A 329 6.71 1.61 -35.92
C ASP A 329 5.52 2.55 -35.72
N GLN A 330 5.42 3.20 -34.57
CA GLN A 330 4.29 4.05 -34.21
C GLN A 330 4.22 5.35 -35.01
N PHE A 331 5.36 6.01 -35.24
CA PHE A 331 5.41 7.34 -35.86
C PHE A 331 5.92 7.32 -37.30
N LYS A 332 6.25 6.13 -37.84
CA LYS A 332 6.82 5.93 -39.18
C LYS A 332 8.09 6.76 -39.42
N LEU A 333 8.91 6.91 -38.38
CA LEU A 333 10.17 7.68 -38.42
C LEU A 333 11.37 6.76 -38.63
N THR A 334 12.42 7.28 -39.26
CA THR A 334 13.69 6.55 -39.39
C THR A 334 14.54 6.69 -38.12
N GLU A 335 15.32 5.66 -37.83
CA GLU A 335 16.18 5.60 -36.65
C GLU A 335 17.21 6.74 -36.61
N SER A 336 17.85 7.02 -37.74
CA SER A 336 18.84 8.10 -37.87
C SER A 336 18.25 9.48 -37.56
N LEU A 337 16.98 9.69 -37.91
CA LEU A 337 16.27 10.94 -37.68
C LEU A 337 15.93 11.13 -36.20
N ILE A 338 15.50 10.07 -35.52
CA ILE A 338 15.26 10.06 -34.07
C ILE A 338 16.57 10.35 -33.31
N ILE A 339 17.67 9.70 -33.70
CA ILE A 339 19.00 9.90 -33.09
C ILE A 339 19.48 11.34 -33.30
N LYS A 340 19.35 11.89 -34.51
CA LYS A 340 19.71 13.28 -34.81
C LYS A 340 18.87 14.28 -34.01
N ALA A 341 17.57 14.09 -33.95
CA ALA A 341 16.67 14.96 -33.18
C ALA A 341 16.98 14.91 -31.68
N THR A 342 17.38 13.75 -31.17
CA THR A 342 17.86 13.59 -29.79
C THR A 342 19.18 14.34 -29.56
N ALA A 343 20.14 14.22 -30.48
CA ALA A 343 21.44 14.90 -30.39
C ALA A 343 21.30 16.43 -30.44
N LYS A 344 20.28 16.94 -31.14
CA LYS A 344 19.93 18.37 -31.19
C LYS A 344 19.08 18.85 -29.99
N GLY A 345 18.73 17.96 -29.06
CA GLY A 345 17.92 18.31 -27.88
C GLY A 345 16.42 18.43 -28.11
N PHE A 346 15.91 18.12 -29.31
CA PHE A 346 14.47 18.19 -29.61
C PHE A 346 13.66 17.05 -28.98
N ILE A 347 14.30 15.92 -28.72
CA ILE A 347 13.69 14.76 -28.06
C ILE A 347 14.54 14.38 -26.86
N ARG A 348 13.95 14.36 -25.66
CA ARG A 348 14.60 13.78 -24.49
C ARG A 348 14.74 12.28 -24.64
N SER A 349 15.88 11.74 -24.22
CA SER A 349 16.13 10.31 -24.18
C SER A 349 16.76 9.88 -22.87
N GLU A 350 16.48 8.65 -22.44
CA GLU A 350 17.11 8.03 -21.29
C GLU A 350 17.80 6.73 -21.70
N THR A 351 19.02 6.53 -21.20
CA THR A 351 19.80 5.32 -21.46
C THR A 351 19.75 4.43 -20.22
N ILE A 352 19.21 3.22 -20.37
CA ILE A 352 19.09 2.26 -19.29
C ILE A 352 20.11 1.15 -19.48
N TYR A 353 20.93 0.93 -18.47
CA TYR A 353 21.96 -0.10 -18.45
C TYR A 353 21.41 -1.40 -17.85
N ASN A 354 21.73 -2.53 -18.48
CA ASN A 354 21.46 -3.84 -17.92
C ASN A 354 22.62 -4.23 -16.98
N GLU A 355 22.48 -3.88 -15.70
CA GLU A 355 23.46 -4.20 -14.64
C GLU A 355 23.80 -5.70 -14.62
N GLN A 356 22.80 -6.57 -14.75
CA GLN A 356 22.98 -8.02 -14.65
C GLN A 356 23.79 -8.58 -15.82
N TYR A 357 23.49 -8.13 -17.04
CA TYR A 357 24.28 -8.51 -18.23
C TYR A 357 25.72 -8.00 -18.16
N PHE A 358 25.93 -6.80 -17.61
CA PHE A 358 27.27 -6.28 -17.37
C PHE A 358 28.04 -7.13 -16.35
N MET A 359 27.39 -7.58 -15.27
CA MET A 359 28.00 -8.47 -14.28
C MET A 359 28.32 -9.86 -14.85
N GLU A 360 27.48 -10.40 -15.74
CA GLU A 360 27.65 -11.75 -16.31
C GLU A 360 28.63 -11.79 -17.50
N HIS A 361 28.74 -10.71 -18.27
CA HIS A 361 29.47 -10.71 -19.55
C HIS A 361 30.52 -9.60 -19.68
N HIS A 362 30.71 -8.76 -18.66
CA HIS A 362 31.63 -7.61 -18.65
C HIS A 362 31.45 -6.65 -19.85
N LYS A 363 30.26 -6.65 -20.49
CA LYS A 363 29.91 -5.78 -21.62
C LYS A 363 28.65 -5.00 -21.29
N PRO A 364 28.65 -3.65 -21.38
CA PRO A 364 27.48 -2.88 -21.07
C PRO A 364 26.44 -3.04 -22.18
N ARG A 365 25.39 -3.81 -21.92
CA ARG A 365 24.20 -3.80 -22.76
C ARG A 365 23.27 -2.71 -22.25
N TYR A 366 23.03 -1.70 -23.08
CA TYR A 366 22.08 -0.65 -22.79
C TYR A 366 20.98 -0.61 -23.84
N TYR A 367 19.85 -0.02 -23.46
CA TYR A 367 18.80 0.35 -24.39
C TYR A 367 18.40 1.80 -24.11
N ARG A 368 18.00 2.50 -25.17
CA ARG A 368 17.61 3.91 -25.09
C ARG A 368 16.10 4.05 -25.29
N LEU A 369 15.50 4.86 -24.43
CA LEU A 369 14.09 5.24 -24.47
C LEU A 369 13.96 6.70 -24.86
N TYR A 370 12.86 7.03 -25.50
CA TYR A 370 12.62 8.36 -26.06
C TYR A 370 11.30 8.90 -25.52
N TYR A 371 11.27 10.19 -25.18
CA TYR A 371 10.09 10.80 -24.58
C TYR A 371 9.02 11.08 -25.66
N LYS A 372 7.93 10.32 -25.60
CA LYS A 372 6.84 10.33 -26.58
C LYS A 372 6.20 11.72 -26.78
N PRO A 373 5.92 12.52 -25.74
CA PRO A 373 5.35 13.86 -25.94
C PRO A 373 6.25 14.80 -26.76
N ASP A 374 7.58 14.73 -26.59
CA ASP A 374 8.50 15.52 -27.41
C ASP A 374 8.43 15.07 -28.88
N ILE A 375 8.33 13.76 -29.12
CA ILE A 375 8.17 13.21 -30.48
C ILE A 375 6.86 13.70 -31.12
N ILE A 376 5.74 13.68 -30.37
CA ILE A 376 4.45 14.16 -30.86
C ILE A 376 4.53 15.65 -31.20
N LYS A 377 5.11 16.47 -30.30
CA LYS A 377 5.29 17.91 -30.54
C LYS A 377 6.10 18.17 -31.82
N GLN A 378 7.14 17.38 -32.04
CA GLN A 378 8.07 17.54 -33.17
C GLN A 378 7.64 16.76 -34.42
N LEU A 379 6.54 16.01 -34.38
CA LEU A 379 6.16 15.07 -35.44
C LEU A 379 5.98 15.73 -36.81
N PRO A 380 5.29 16.89 -36.95
CA PRO A 380 5.13 17.55 -38.25
C PRO A 380 6.47 17.88 -38.91
N MET A 381 7.42 18.39 -38.12
CA MET A 381 8.77 18.71 -38.57
C MET A 381 9.55 17.45 -38.97
N LEU A 382 9.53 16.42 -38.11
CA LEU A 382 10.26 15.17 -38.34
C LEU A 382 9.76 14.40 -39.57
N GLN A 383 8.46 14.49 -39.88
CA GLN A 383 7.89 13.90 -41.10
C GLN A 383 8.14 14.75 -42.35
N GLY A 384 8.20 16.08 -42.20
CA GLY A 384 8.55 17.01 -43.30
C GLY A 384 10.01 16.92 -43.75
N THR A 385 10.91 16.43 -42.90
CA THR A 385 12.31 16.23 -43.28
C THR A 385 12.51 15.08 -44.26
N ILE A 386 12.84 15.43 -45.51
CA ILE A 386 13.22 14.48 -46.56
C ILE A 386 14.73 14.22 -46.55
N SER A 387 15.13 12.97 -46.81
CA SER A 387 16.54 12.62 -46.89
C SER A 387 17.17 13.19 -48.16
N PHE A 388 18.46 13.51 -48.10
CA PHE A 388 19.21 14.02 -49.26
C PHE A 388 19.09 13.13 -50.50
N ASN A 389 19.07 11.80 -50.30
CA ASN A 389 18.86 10.84 -51.38
C ASN A 389 17.46 10.93 -52.00
N LYS A 390 16.43 11.16 -51.16
CA LYS A 390 15.06 11.31 -51.63
C LYS A 390 14.86 12.63 -52.38
N VAL A 391 15.53 13.70 -51.96
CA VAL A 391 15.58 14.98 -52.69
C VAL A 391 16.24 14.80 -54.05
N CYS A 392 17.40 14.13 -54.11
CA CYS A 392 18.08 13.80 -55.35
C CYS A 392 17.13 13.06 -56.33
N LEU A 393 16.38 12.08 -55.82
CA LEU A 393 15.45 11.29 -56.62
C LEU A 393 14.24 12.12 -57.10
N LEU A 394 13.67 12.96 -56.24
CA LEU A 394 12.55 13.84 -56.57
C LEU A 394 12.92 14.91 -57.61
N LEU A 395 14.14 15.45 -57.52
CA LEU A 395 14.64 16.47 -58.44
C LEU A 395 15.32 15.88 -59.68
N GLY A 396 15.45 14.55 -59.79
CA GLY A 396 16.20 13.90 -60.87
C GLY A 396 17.68 14.26 -60.90
N THR A 397 18.27 14.63 -59.76
CA THR A 397 19.66 15.10 -59.65
C THR A 397 20.55 14.07 -58.96
N THR A 398 21.85 14.11 -59.27
CA THR A 398 22.87 13.39 -58.51
C THR A 398 23.23 14.15 -57.22
N LYS A 399 23.83 13.47 -56.24
CA LYS A 399 24.31 14.11 -55.01
C LYS A 399 25.25 15.28 -55.25
N ARG A 400 26.12 15.17 -56.27
CA ARG A 400 27.06 16.23 -56.66
C ARG A 400 26.32 17.45 -57.19
N GLN A 401 25.33 17.24 -58.06
CA GLN A 401 24.48 18.30 -58.59
C GLN A 401 23.65 18.96 -57.48
N LEU A 402 23.03 18.19 -56.59
CA LEU A 402 22.28 18.77 -55.47
C LEU A 402 23.16 19.59 -54.52
N ASN A 403 24.37 19.12 -54.21
CA ASN A 403 25.33 19.91 -53.43
C ASN A 403 25.77 21.19 -54.17
N SER A 404 25.93 21.14 -55.49
CA SER A 404 26.20 22.32 -56.31
C SER A 404 25.03 23.30 -56.27
N LEU A 405 23.79 22.81 -56.34
CA LEU A 405 22.58 23.63 -56.28
C LEU A 405 22.45 24.35 -54.93
N ILE A 406 22.76 23.64 -53.83
CA ILE A 406 22.77 24.22 -52.48
C ILE A 406 23.88 25.25 -52.33
N LYS A 407 25.11 24.94 -52.76
CA LYS A 407 26.26 25.85 -52.63
C LYS A 407 26.15 27.11 -53.47
N ASN A 408 25.49 27.03 -54.62
CA ASN A 408 25.32 28.15 -55.54
C ASN A 408 24.02 28.94 -55.28
N ASN A 409 23.36 28.73 -54.12
CA ASN A 409 22.12 29.43 -53.71
C ASN A 409 20.98 29.38 -54.73
N HIS A 410 20.83 28.28 -55.48
CA HIS A 410 19.71 28.13 -56.43
C HIS A 410 18.35 27.87 -55.76
N PHE A 411 18.31 27.80 -54.43
CA PHE A 411 17.08 27.73 -53.66
C PHE A 411 16.71 29.14 -53.19
N ASN A 412 15.55 29.63 -53.62
CA ASN A 412 15.05 30.99 -53.30
C ASN A 412 14.93 31.26 -51.80
N PHE A 413 14.85 30.21 -50.98
CA PHE A 413 14.77 30.30 -49.53
C PHE A 413 15.68 29.23 -48.91
N THR A 414 16.70 29.67 -48.19
CA THR A 414 17.51 28.82 -47.31
C THR A 414 17.29 29.30 -45.89
N ILE A 415 16.39 28.63 -45.18
CA ILE A 415 16.09 28.97 -43.79
C ILE A 415 16.96 28.07 -42.91
N ALA A 416 17.70 28.66 -41.96
CA ALA A 416 18.41 27.89 -40.95
C ALA A 416 17.39 27.01 -40.20
N PRO A 417 17.75 25.78 -39.79
CA PRO A 417 16.82 24.92 -39.08
C PRO A 417 16.11 25.64 -37.93
N GLU A 418 16.86 26.45 -37.18
CA GLU A 418 16.40 27.26 -36.04
C GLU A 418 15.32 28.30 -36.38
N GLU A 419 15.41 28.92 -37.55
CA GLU A 419 14.45 29.93 -38.04
C GLU A 419 13.24 29.28 -38.70
N ALA A 420 13.43 28.14 -39.36
CA ALA A 420 12.34 27.32 -39.86
C ALA A 420 11.48 26.78 -38.70
N TYR A 421 12.09 26.56 -37.52
CA TYR A 421 11.37 26.19 -36.30
C TYR A 421 10.42 27.28 -35.81
N ARG A 422 10.81 28.56 -35.81
CA ARG A 422 9.92 29.67 -35.42
C ARG A 422 8.81 29.90 -36.45
N TYR A 423 9.17 29.87 -37.74
CA TYR A 423 8.21 30.04 -38.83
C TYR A 423 7.12 28.96 -38.84
N LEU A 424 7.44 27.70 -38.51
CA LEU A 424 6.44 26.65 -38.40
C LEU A 424 5.60 26.76 -37.11
N GLU A 425 6.17 27.18 -35.98
CA GLU A 425 5.42 27.40 -34.74
C GLU A 425 4.41 28.57 -34.87
N GLU A 426 4.74 29.60 -35.64
CA GLU A 426 3.85 30.77 -35.87
C GLU A 426 2.77 30.50 -36.92
N ASN A 427 2.98 29.56 -37.86
CA ASN A 427 2.05 29.28 -38.96
C ASN A 427 1.26 27.97 -38.81
N ILE A 428 1.47 27.19 -37.73
CA ILE A 428 0.61 26.05 -37.35
C ILE A 428 -0.37 26.53 -36.27
N ILE A 429 -1.24 27.48 -36.63
CA ILE A 429 -2.57 27.65 -36.03
C ILE A 429 -3.56 27.73 -37.19
N VAL A 430 -3.95 26.55 -37.71
CA VAL A 430 -5.25 26.29 -38.35
C VAL A 430 -5.67 24.87 -38.01
#